data_AF-A0A6N7YBT8-F1
#
_entry.id   AF-A0A6N7YBT8-F1
#
_cell.length_a   1.000
_cell.length_b   1.000
_cell.length_c   1.000
_cell.angle_alpha   90.00
_cell.angle_beta   90.00
_cell.angle_gamma   90.00
#
_symmetry.space_group_name_H-M   'P 1'
#
loop_
_entity.id
_entity.type
_entity.pdbx_description
1 polymer ?
#
loop_
_entity_poly.entity_id
_entity_poly.type
_entity_poly.pdbx_seq_one_letter_code
_entity_poly.pdbx_strand_id
1 'polypeptide(L)'
;MVAPELQLFFLDQLASLAAELGRTPTRAAWDEARDAAALSSATLIACYGAWSLVLLAAGLQPPRRVKSAPVARPTGPAVDPEVAARRARAATLHEQGVSYAEIGRMLGVSRATAYRDVQDPERVEARAARERRKEPCPGCGGPKVAEGAAVSAVCWDCAHALRRGNARARTIQAMQAWAARHGEPPTSTDWSPAALRRAGREADADAVQREGWPPASSVQRLFGSWNAAVELAGFRPRGPGRPATYRRPR
;
A
#
# COMPACT_ATOMS: atom_id res chain seq x y z
N MET A 1 19.67 -5.13 9.80
CA MET A 1 19.49 -5.52 8.39
C MET A 1 18.19 -6.30 8.31
N VAL A 2 17.13 -5.70 7.76
CA VAL A 2 15.84 -6.38 7.58
C VAL A 2 16.04 -7.35 6.43
N ALA A 3 15.72 -8.64 6.60
CA ALA A 3 15.87 -9.61 5.53
C ALA A 3 15.00 -9.18 4.32
N PRO A 4 15.34 -9.59 3.08
CA PRO A 4 14.60 -9.28 1.86
C PRO A 4 13.25 -10.03 1.83
N GLU A 5 12.45 -9.81 2.86
CA GLU A 5 11.26 -10.56 3.20
C GLU A 5 10.12 -10.16 2.25
N LEU A 6 9.88 -11.06 1.29
CA LEU A 6 8.61 -11.17 0.56
C LEU A 6 8.33 -9.96 -0.35
N GLN A 7 9.25 -9.66 -1.27
CA GLN A 7 8.84 -8.99 -2.49
C GLN A 7 7.72 -9.82 -3.12
N LEU A 8 6.57 -9.19 -3.31
CA LEU A 8 5.46 -9.80 -4.00
C LEU A 8 5.83 -9.86 -5.48
N PHE A 9 6.28 -11.03 -5.95
CA PHE A 9 6.77 -11.25 -7.32
C PHE A 9 5.88 -10.63 -8.41
N PHE A 10 4.56 -10.65 -8.20
CA PHE A 10 3.63 -10.07 -9.15
C PHE A 10 3.66 -8.53 -9.17
N LEU A 11 3.98 -7.84 -8.06
CA LEU A 11 4.12 -6.39 -8.02
C LEU A 11 5.32 -5.94 -8.85
N ASP A 12 6.45 -6.65 -8.72
CA ASP A 12 7.66 -6.38 -9.52
C ASP A 12 7.41 -6.65 -11.01
N GLN A 13 6.72 -7.75 -11.35
CA GLN A 13 6.31 -8.02 -12.72
C GLN A 13 5.32 -6.98 -13.26
N LEU A 14 4.35 -6.55 -12.44
CA LEU A 14 3.37 -5.55 -12.87
C LEU A 14 4.04 -4.20 -13.13
N ALA A 15 5.03 -3.83 -12.32
CA ALA A 15 5.86 -2.66 -12.55
C ALA A 15 6.73 -2.79 -13.81
N SER A 16 7.31 -3.97 -14.05
CA SER A 16 8.10 -4.27 -15.25
C SER A 16 7.26 -4.18 -16.53
N LEU A 17 6.08 -4.79 -16.52
CA LEU A 17 5.11 -4.72 -17.62
C LEU A 17 4.67 -3.27 -17.89
N ALA A 18 4.51 -2.45 -16.84
CA ALA A 18 4.18 -1.05 -17.00
C ALA A 18 5.29 -0.27 -17.72
N ALA A 19 6.55 -0.56 -17.40
CA ALA A 19 7.72 0.03 -18.05
C ALA A 19 7.83 -0.39 -19.52
N GLU A 20 7.61 -1.68 -19.82
CA GLU A 20 7.62 -2.21 -21.18
C GLU A 20 6.53 -1.61 -22.06
N LEU A 21 5.31 -1.47 -21.52
CA LEU A 21 4.19 -0.89 -22.26
C LEU A 21 4.26 0.64 -22.37
N GLY A 22 5.10 1.30 -21.57
CA GLY A 22 5.12 2.76 -21.42
C GLY A 22 3.82 3.34 -20.84
N ARG A 23 2.97 2.49 -20.25
CA ARG A 23 1.67 2.87 -19.68
C ARG A 23 1.23 1.91 -18.57
N THR A 24 0.31 2.36 -17.71
CA THR A 24 -0.29 1.53 -16.66
C THR A 24 -1.01 0.30 -17.27
N PRO A 25 -0.66 -0.95 -16.88
CA PRO A 25 -1.25 -2.15 -17.45
C PRO A 25 -2.75 -2.30 -17.17
N THR A 26 -3.47 -2.84 -18.16
CA THR A 26 -4.86 -3.26 -17.98
C THR A 26 -4.91 -4.67 -17.39
N ARG A 27 -6.09 -5.11 -16.91
CA ARG A 27 -6.29 -6.48 -16.41
C ARG A 27 -5.99 -7.54 -17.47
N ALA A 28 -6.46 -7.31 -18.70
CA ALA A 28 -6.24 -8.22 -19.82
C ALA A 28 -4.76 -8.30 -20.19
N ALA A 29 -4.11 -7.13 -20.33
CA ALA A 29 -2.67 -7.08 -20.61
C ALA A 29 -1.84 -7.78 -19.52
N TRP A 30 -2.24 -7.65 -18.25
CA TRP A 30 -1.61 -8.40 -17.16
C TRP A 30 -1.81 -9.91 -17.31
N ASP A 31 -3.03 -10.39 -17.54
CA ASP A 31 -3.29 -11.83 -17.64
C ASP A 31 -2.62 -12.46 -18.87
N GLU A 32 -2.44 -11.70 -19.95
CA GLU A 32 -1.73 -12.13 -21.16
C GLU A 32 -0.21 -12.20 -20.96
N ALA A 33 0.38 -11.25 -20.25
CA ALA A 33 1.83 -11.11 -20.12
C ALA A 33 2.42 -11.74 -18.84
N ARG A 34 1.60 -11.98 -17.81
CA ARG A 34 2.09 -12.47 -16.52
C ARG A 34 2.69 -13.87 -16.64
N ASP A 35 3.69 -14.13 -15.82
CA ASP A 35 4.19 -15.50 -15.65
C ASP A 35 3.12 -16.44 -15.09
N ALA A 36 3.22 -17.73 -15.40
CA ALA A 36 2.28 -18.74 -14.88
C ALA A 36 2.31 -18.82 -13.34
N ALA A 37 3.48 -18.56 -12.74
CA ALA A 37 3.69 -18.48 -11.30
C ALA A 37 3.16 -17.17 -10.66
N ALA A 38 2.81 -16.16 -11.47
CA ALA A 38 2.23 -14.92 -11.00
C ALA A 38 0.73 -15.09 -10.70
N LEU A 39 0.20 -14.25 -9.81
CA LEU A 39 -1.22 -14.24 -9.51
C LEU A 39 -2.03 -13.71 -10.70
N SER A 40 -3.14 -14.37 -11.02
CA SER A 40 -4.11 -13.88 -12.02
C SER A 40 -4.73 -12.54 -11.59
N SER A 41 -5.22 -11.75 -12.56
CA SER A 41 -5.94 -10.51 -12.25
C SER A 41 -7.17 -10.76 -11.36
N ALA A 42 -7.85 -11.91 -11.54
CA ALA A 42 -8.98 -12.33 -10.72
C ALA A 42 -8.57 -12.57 -9.27
N THR A 43 -7.48 -13.32 -9.04
CA THR A 43 -6.94 -13.56 -7.69
C THR A 43 -6.49 -12.24 -7.04
N LEU A 44 -5.87 -11.35 -7.80
CA LEU A 44 -5.46 -10.03 -7.33
C LEU A 44 -6.66 -9.17 -6.93
N ILE A 45 -7.73 -9.14 -7.73
CA ILE A 45 -8.96 -8.43 -7.40
C ILE A 45 -9.61 -9.01 -6.14
N ALA A 46 -9.65 -10.33 -5.98
CA ALA A 46 -10.17 -10.95 -4.76
C ALA A 46 -9.34 -10.60 -3.51
N CYS A 47 -8.01 -10.44 -3.66
CA CYS A 47 -7.14 -10.02 -2.56
C CYS A 47 -7.36 -8.55 -2.20
N TYR A 48 -7.29 -7.65 -3.18
CA TYR A 48 -7.24 -6.20 -2.98
C TYR A 48 -8.61 -5.51 -3.02
N GLY A 49 -9.62 -6.17 -3.59
CA GLY A 49 -10.97 -5.65 -3.81
C GLY A 49 -11.14 -4.94 -5.16
N ALA A 50 -10.10 -4.34 -5.72
CA ALA A 50 -10.16 -3.64 -7.00
C ALA A 50 -8.81 -3.59 -7.72
N TRP A 51 -8.82 -3.59 -9.05
CA TRP A 51 -7.60 -3.44 -9.86
C TRP A 51 -6.84 -2.14 -9.59
N SER A 52 -7.54 -1.04 -9.31
CA SER A 52 -6.90 0.24 -8.93
C SER A 52 -6.04 0.09 -7.67
N LEU A 53 -6.45 -0.75 -6.72
CA LEU A 53 -5.69 -1.03 -5.51
C LEU A 53 -4.50 -1.97 -5.78
N VAL A 54 -4.62 -2.88 -6.75
CA VAL A 54 -3.48 -3.69 -7.22
C VAL A 54 -2.40 -2.80 -7.84
N LEU A 55 -2.80 -1.88 -8.72
CA LEU A 55 -1.89 -0.91 -9.34
C LEU A 55 -1.21 -0.03 -8.29
N LEU A 56 -1.97 0.49 -7.33
CA LEU A 56 -1.42 1.28 -6.22
C LEU A 56 -0.46 0.46 -5.34
N ALA A 57 -0.74 -0.81 -5.11
CA ALA A 57 0.16 -1.70 -4.38
C ALA A 57 1.50 -1.89 -5.13
N ALA A 58 1.47 -1.86 -6.47
CA ALA A 58 2.67 -1.92 -7.31
C ALA A 58 3.35 -0.55 -7.50
N GLY A 59 2.90 0.49 -6.79
CA GLY A 59 3.42 1.85 -6.94
C GLY A 59 2.97 2.56 -8.23
N LEU A 60 2.06 1.96 -8.99
CA LEU A 60 1.54 2.51 -10.24
C LEU A 60 0.35 3.43 -9.97
N GLN A 61 0.24 4.49 -10.77
CA GLN A 61 -0.92 5.37 -10.72
C GLN A 61 -2.05 4.79 -11.57
N PRO A 62 -3.20 4.44 -10.97
CA PRO A 62 -4.36 4.02 -11.75
C PRO A 62 -4.97 5.21 -12.50
N PRO A 63 -5.69 4.97 -13.60
CA PRO A 63 -6.46 6.02 -14.26
C PRO A 63 -7.42 6.67 -13.24
N ARG A 64 -7.45 8.01 -13.20
CA ARG A 64 -8.25 8.76 -12.22
C ARG A 64 -9.72 8.37 -12.34
N ARG A 65 -10.29 7.82 -11.27
CA ARG A 65 -11.74 7.66 -11.14
C ARG A 65 -12.33 8.91 -10.51
N VAL A 66 -13.05 9.69 -11.29
CA VAL A 66 -13.84 10.80 -10.77
C VAL A 66 -15.21 10.24 -10.39
N LYS A 67 -15.55 10.21 -9.10
CA LYS A 67 -16.96 10.19 -8.68
C LYS A 67 -17.51 11.59 -8.90
N SER A 68 -18.75 11.73 -9.35
CA SER A 68 -19.41 12.99 -9.72
C SER A 68 -18.94 14.17 -8.87
N ALA A 69 -18.45 15.23 -9.52
CA ALA A 69 -17.71 16.30 -8.85
C ALA A 69 -18.58 17.12 -7.87
N PRO A 70 -18.03 17.55 -6.72
CA PRO A 70 -18.63 18.64 -5.96
C PRO A 70 -18.45 19.98 -6.71
N VAL A 71 -19.44 20.86 -6.56
CA VAL A 71 -19.52 22.21 -7.14
C VAL A 71 -18.30 23.05 -6.75
N ALA A 72 -17.75 23.80 -7.71
CA ALA A 72 -16.65 24.73 -7.50
C ALA A 72 -17.02 25.82 -6.48
N ARG A 73 -16.15 26.05 -5.48
CA ARG A 73 -16.28 27.17 -4.54
C ARG A 73 -15.54 28.40 -5.11
N PRO A 74 -16.04 29.64 -4.90
CA PRO A 74 -15.39 30.83 -5.42
C PRO A 74 -13.98 30.99 -4.84
N THR A 75 -13.03 31.39 -5.67
CA THR A 75 -11.70 31.82 -5.28
C THR A 75 -11.78 33.17 -4.58
N GLY A 76 -11.36 33.23 -3.31
CA GLY A 76 -11.24 34.49 -2.57
C GLY A 76 -10.08 35.37 -3.06
N PRO A 77 -10.01 36.64 -2.62
CA PRO A 77 -9.19 37.69 -3.23
C PRO A 77 -7.69 37.54 -2.94
N ALA A 78 -6.91 38.34 -3.67
CA ALA A 78 -5.47 38.55 -3.50
C ALA A 78 -5.11 38.85 -2.04
N VAL A 79 -3.93 38.37 -1.61
CA VAL A 79 -3.43 38.40 -0.22
C VAL A 79 -3.53 39.82 0.39
N ASP A 80 -3.94 39.89 1.66
CA ASP A 80 -3.94 41.12 2.46
C ASP A 80 -2.59 41.88 2.36
N PRO A 81 -2.58 43.17 1.98
CA PRO A 81 -1.37 43.98 1.84
C PRO A 81 -0.47 44.02 3.08
N GLU A 82 -1.03 44.00 4.29
CA GLU A 82 -0.25 43.99 5.54
C GLU A 82 0.49 42.65 5.70
N VAL A 83 -0.18 41.55 5.34
CA VAL A 83 0.41 40.21 5.33
C VAL A 83 1.50 40.09 4.27
N ALA A 84 1.33 40.70 3.10
CA ALA A 84 2.35 40.76 2.05
C ALA A 84 3.58 41.56 2.52
N ALA A 85 3.38 42.75 3.12
CA ALA A 85 4.44 43.58 3.67
C ALA A 85 5.22 42.88 4.79
N ARG A 86 4.52 42.18 5.70
CA ARG A 86 5.15 41.37 6.75
C ARG A 86 6.07 40.29 6.17
N ARG A 87 5.63 39.59 5.13
CA ARG A 87 6.41 38.51 4.49
C ARG A 87 7.65 39.04 3.80
N ALA A 88 7.51 40.14 3.05
CA ALA A 88 8.66 40.81 2.43
C ALA A 88 9.69 41.24 3.48
N ARG A 89 9.23 41.83 4.59
CA ARG A 89 10.09 42.22 5.71
C ARG A 89 10.76 41.03 6.40
N ALA A 90 10.05 39.91 6.55
CA ALA A 90 10.62 38.67 7.09
C ALA A 90 11.75 38.12 6.21
N ALA A 91 11.56 38.14 4.89
CA ALA A 91 12.59 37.72 3.93
C ALA A 91 13.84 38.60 4.01
N THR A 92 13.69 39.93 4.01
CA THR A 92 14.81 40.87 4.13
C THR A 92 15.58 40.68 5.45
N LEU A 93 14.90 40.51 6.59
CA LEU A 93 15.58 40.25 7.86
C LEU A 93 16.36 38.94 7.83
N HIS A 94 15.83 37.91 7.16
CA HIS A 94 16.53 36.63 7.04
C HIS A 94 17.78 36.73 6.16
N GLU A 95 17.71 37.48 5.04
CA GLU A 95 18.86 37.77 4.18
C GLU A 95 19.97 38.52 4.95
N GLN A 96 19.60 39.35 5.92
CA GLN A 96 20.52 40.03 6.84
C GLN A 96 21.10 39.10 7.93
N GLY A 97 20.82 37.80 7.88
CA GLY A 97 21.33 36.80 8.82
C GLY A 97 20.56 36.73 10.14
N VAL A 98 19.43 37.43 10.27
CA VAL A 98 18.61 37.40 11.47
C VAL A 98 17.93 36.02 11.60
N SER A 99 17.99 35.44 12.80
CA SER A 99 17.42 34.10 13.04
C SER A 99 15.89 34.11 12.98
N TYR A 100 15.26 32.99 12.59
CA TYR A 100 13.79 32.89 12.53
C TYR A 100 13.07 33.18 13.85
N ALA A 101 13.72 32.93 15.00
CA ALA A 101 13.16 33.24 16.31
C ALA A 101 13.13 34.76 16.56
N GLU A 102 14.22 35.43 16.21
CA GLU A 102 14.36 36.89 16.31
C GLU A 102 13.42 37.60 15.32
N ILE A 103 13.33 37.11 14.07
CA ILE A 103 12.37 37.60 13.07
C ILE A 103 10.94 37.50 13.61
N GLY A 104 10.58 36.36 14.22
CA GLY A 104 9.27 36.18 14.84
C GLY A 104 8.99 37.24 15.91
N ARG A 105 9.94 37.46 16.83
CA ARG A 105 9.83 38.51 17.85
C ARG A 105 9.66 39.90 17.23
N MET A 106 10.52 40.26 16.28
CA MET A 106 10.53 41.59 15.64
C MET A 106 9.24 41.89 14.86
N LEU A 107 8.59 40.87 14.30
CA LEU A 107 7.37 41.00 13.50
C LEU A 107 6.09 40.67 14.27
N GLY A 108 6.17 40.38 15.58
CA GLY A 108 5.00 40.02 16.38
C GLY A 108 4.34 38.69 15.99
N VAL A 109 5.10 37.74 15.43
CA VAL A 109 4.61 36.42 15.01
C VAL A 109 5.41 35.28 15.63
N SER A 110 4.84 34.06 15.63
CA SER A 110 5.58 32.90 16.11
C SER A 110 6.79 32.57 15.21
N ARG A 111 7.83 31.97 15.78
CA ARG A 111 8.99 31.42 15.03
C ARG A 111 8.57 30.58 13.82
N ALA A 112 7.54 29.75 13.98
CA ALA A 112 7.03 28.90 12.91
C ALA A 112 6.33 29.69 11.79
N THR A 113 5.70 30.82 12.12
CA THR A 113 5.12 31.72 11.12
C THR A 113 6.20 32.52 10.40
N ALA A 114 7.21 33.03 11.11
CA ALA A 114 8.37 33.67 10.49
C ALA A 114 9.10 32.72 9.52
N TYR A 115 9.35 31.48 9.95
CA TYR A 115 9.92 30.44 9.07
C TYR A 115 9.08 30.23 7.80
N ARG A 116 7.75 30.06 7.92
CA ARG A 116 6.89 29.88 6.75
C ARG A 116 6.82 31.10 5.84
N ASP A 117 6.81 32.30 6.42
CA ASP A 117 6.78 33.56 5.66
C ASP A 117 8.05 33.75 4.83
N VAL A 118 9.21 33.30 5.33
CA VAL A 118 10.47 33.31 4.59
C VAL A 118 10.53 32.21 3.53
N GLN A 119 10.12 30.99 3.87
CA GLN A 119 10.29 29.82 3.00
C GLN A 119 9.22 29.70 1.90
N ASP A 120 8.00 30.18 2.16
CA ASP A 120 6.87 30.14 1.22
C ASP A 120 6.05 31.45 1.34
N PRO A 121 6.63 32.60 0.94
CA PRO A 121 6.02 33.92 1.10
C PRO A 121 4.73 34.03 0.29
N GLU A 122 4.68 33.50 -0.91
CA GLU A 122 3.47 33.53 -1.73
C GLU A 122 2.45 32.46 -1.36
N ARG A 123 2.77 31.57 -0.41
CA ARG A 123 1.93 30.42 -0.05
C ARG A 123 1.67 29.53 -1.27
N VAL A 124 2.60 29.45 -2.21
CA VAL A 124 2.47 28.61 -3.42
C VAL A 124 2.43 27.16 -3.01
N GLU A 125 3.37 26.72 -2.16
CA GLU A 125 3.39 25.35 -1.66
C GLU A 125 2.23 25.08 -0.70
N ALA A 126 1.87 26.04 0.15
CA ALA A 126 0.70 25.91 1.00
C ALA A 126 -0.62 25.80 0.20
N ARG A 127 -0.77 26.54 -0.91
CA ARG A 127 -1.91 26.43 -1.84
C ARG A 127 -1.88 25.09 -2.58
N ALA A 128 -0.75 24.71 -3.16
CA ALA A 128 -0.59 23.43 -3.83
C ALA A 128 -0.88 22.25 -2.89
N ALA A 129 -0.41 22.30 -1.63
CA ALA A 129 -0.71 21.30 -0.61
C ALA A 129 -2.20 21.26 -0.19
N ARG A 130 -2.92 22.39 -0.27
CA ARG A 130 -4.38 22.41 -0.08
C ARG A 130 -5.10 21.78 -1.27
N GLU A 131 -4.69 22.08 -2.50
CA GLU A 131 -5.28 21.46 -3.69
C GLU A 131 -5.00 19.95 -3.74
N ARG A 132 -3.77 19.51 -3.43
CA ARG A 132 -3.42 18.07 -3.31
C ARG A 132 -4.29 17.33 -2.28
N ARG A 133 -4.71 18.00 -1.19
CA ARG A 133 -5.63 17.43 -0.18
C ARG A 133 -7.07 17.29 -0.68
N LYS A 134 -7.52 18.13 -1.62
CA LYS A 134 -8.84 18.04 -2.24
C LYS A 134 -8.94 16.96 -3.31
N GLU A 135 -7.81 16.50 -3.85
CA GLU A 135 -7.83 15.48 -4.88
C GLU A 135 -8.52 14.19 -4.39
N PRO A 136 -9.39 13.59 -5.22
CA PRO A 136 -10.02 12.33 -4.88
C PRO A 136 -8.97 11.22 -4.74
N CYS A 137 -9.28 10.25 -3.90
CA CYS A 137 -8.51 9.04 -3.67
C CYS A 137 -8.32 8.31 -5.02
N PRO A 138 -7.09 8.04 -5.46
CA PRO A 138 -6.87 7.35 -6.74
C PRO A 138 -7.38 5.90 -6.73
N GLY A 139 -7.56 5.29 -5.55
CA GLY A 139 -8.11 3.95 -5.41
C GLY A 139 -9.61 3.87 -5.68
N CYS A 140 -10.40 4.74 -5.04
CA CYS A 140 -11.87 4.66 -5.03
C CYS A 140 -12.62 5.90 -5.54
N GLY A 141 -11.93 7.02 -5.77
CA GLY A 141 -12.52 8.30 -6.18
C GLY A 141 -13.16 9.12 -5.06
N GLY A 142 -13.12 8.65 -3.80
CA GLY A 142 -13.66 9.37 -2.63
C GLY A 142 -12.67 10.36 -2.00
N PRO A 143 -13.08 11.18 -1.01
CA PRO A 143 -12.18 12.12 -0.36
C PRO A 143 -11.03 11.41 0.40
N LYS A 144 -9.81 11.98 0.37
CA LYS A 144 -8.60 11.38 0.99
C LYS A 144 -8.56 11.51 2.52
N VAL A 145 -9.03 12.61 3.10
CA VAL A 145 -8.97 12.87 4.55
C VAL A 145 -10.19 13.65 5.05
N ALA A 146 -10.54 13.46 6.31
CA ALA A 146 -11.29 14.46 7.08
C ALA A 146 -10.38 15.66 7.40
N GLU A 147 -10.96 16.84 7.65
CA GLU A 147 -10.20 18.08 7.87
C GLU A 147 -9.16 17.91 9.01
N GLY A 148 -7.89 18.21 8.72
CA GLY A 148 -6.80 18.18 9.71
C GLY A 148 -5.96 16.89 9.82
N ALA A 149 -6.31 15.81 9.11
CA ALA A 149 -5.50 14.58 9.13
C ALA A 149 -4.23 14.66 8.25
N ALA A 150 -3.21 13.85 8.59
CA ALA A 150 -1.99 13.70 7.79
C ALA A 150 -2.31 13.27 6.35
N VAL A 151 -1.60 13.82 5.37
CA VAL A 151 -1.83 13.56 3.95
C VAL A 151 -1.30 12.17 3.59
N SER A 152 -2.19 11.18 3.47
CA SER A 152 -1.88 9.90 2.84
C SER A 152 -2.16 9.94 1.34
N ALA A 153 -1.45 9.11 0.56
CA ALA A 153 -1.64 9.02 -0.89
C ALA A 153 -3.05 8.55 -1.30
N VAL A 154 -3.72 7.81 -0.40
CA VAL A 154 -5.08 7.26 -0.57
C VAL A 154 -5.92 7.52 0.69
N CYS A 155 -7.24 7.37 0.61
CA CYS A 155 -8.12 7.45 1.79
C CYS A 155 -7.87 6.31 2.79
N TRP A 156 -8.33 6.48 4.04
CA TRP A 156 -8.17 5.49 5.11
C TRP A 156 -8.69 4.10 4.71
N ASP A 157 -9.86 4.01 4.06
CA ASP A 157 -10.44 2.74 3.61
C ASP A 157 -9.54 2.05 2.59
N CYS A 158 -9.03 2.80 1.60
CA CYS A 158 -8.12 2.27 0.59
C CYS A 158 -6.78 1.89 1.21
N ALA A 159 -6.24 2.67 2.15
CA ALA A 159 -5.03 2.30 2.89
C ALA A 159 -5.22 1.00 3.66
N HIS A 160 -6.38 0.81 4.30
CA HIS A 160 -6.71 -0.41 5.00
C HIS A 160 -6.90 -1.60 4.04
N ALA A 161 -7.58 -1.38 2.90
CA ALA A 161 -7.74 -2.37 1.85
C ALA A 161 -6.40 -2.80 1.23
N LEU A 162 -5.48 -1.87 0.97
CA LEU A 162 -4.13 -2.16 0.50
C LEU A 162 -3.36 -3.05 1.48
N ARG A 163 -3.38 -2.72 2.78
CA ARG A 163 -2.72 -3.54 3.81
C ARG A 163 -3.29 -4.96 3.86
N ARG A 164 -4.63 -5.09 3.83
CA ARG A 164 -5.29 -6.41 3.81
C ARG A 164 -5.01 -7.18 2.52
N GLY A 165 -5.00 -6.49 1.38
CA GLY A 165 -4.70 -7.07 0.07
C GLY A 165 -3.28 -7.62 -0.01
N ASN A 166 -2.29 -6.86 0.46
CA ASN A 166 -0.89 -7.32 0.57
C ASN A 166 -0.78 -8.58 1.45
N ALA A 167 -1.45 -8.59 2.60
CA ALA A 167 -1.42 -9.75 3.50
C ALA A 167 -2.10 -10.99 2.89
N ARG A 168 -3.20 -10.81 2.15
CA ARG A 168 -3.85 -11.89 1.41
C ARG A 168 -2.95 -12.41 0.30
N ALA A 169 -2.45 -11.54 -0.57
CA ALA A 169 -1.61 -11.94 -1.70
C ALA A 169 -0.34 -12.69 -1.26
N ARG A 170 0.33 -12.24 -0.18
CA ARG A 170 1.47 -12.95 0.43
C ARG A 170 1.09 -14.36 0.90
N THR A 171 -0.06 -14.49 1.57
CA THR A 171 -0.56 -15.82 1.99
C THR A 171 -0.80 -16.74 0.79
N ILE A 172 -1.41 -16.23 -0.27
CA ILE A 172 -1.69 -17.02 -1.47
C ILE A 172 -0.41 -17.50 -2.14
N GLN A 173 0.57 -16.63 -2.33
CA GLN A 173 1.86 -17.02 -2.88
C GLN A 173 2.59 -18.05 -2.00
N ALA A 174 2.53 -17.92 -0.68
CA ALA A 174 3.09 -18.90 0.24
C ALA A 174 2.40 -20.28 0.10
N MET A 175 1.07 -20.32 -0.07
CA MET A 175 0.34 -21.57 -0.30
C MET A 175 0.70 -22.21 -1.64
N GLN A 176 0.89 -21.40 -2.68
CA GLN A 176 1.35 -21.86 -3.99
C GLN A 176 2.79 -22.37 -3.94
N ALA A 177 3.68 -21.68 -3.22
CA ALA A 177 5.07 -22.12 -3.01
C ALA A 177 5.15 -23.42 -2.22
N TRP A 178 4.29 -23.62 -1.21
CA TRP A 178 4.14 -24.90 -0.54
C TRP A 178 3.72 -25.99 -1.53
N ALA A 179 2.65 -25.75 -2.29
CA ALA A 179 2.12 -26.72 -3.24
C ALA A 179 3.13 -27.07 -4.35
N ALA A 180 3.92 -26.11 -4.83
CA ALA A 180 4.98 -26.35 -5.79
C ALA A 180 6.05 -27.31 -5.24
N ARG A 181 6.38 -27.22 -3.93
CA ARG A 181 7.36 -28.10 -3.28
C ARG A 181 6.81 -29.48 -2.94
N HIS A 182 5.54 -29.57 -2.58
CA HIS A 182 4.96 -30.80 -2.00
C HIS A 182 3.90 -31.48 -2.88
N GLY A 183 3.54 -30.89 -4.03
CA GLY A 183 2.49 -31.39 -4.94
C GLY A 183 1.05 -31.17 -4.46
N GLU A 184 0.85 -30.74 -3.20
CA GLU A 184 -0.47 -30.49 -2.61
C GLU A 184 -0.49 -29.19 -1.79
N PRO A 185 -1.64 -28.51 -1.66
CA PRO A 185 -1.77 -27.35 -0.79
C PRO A 185 -1.48 -27.68 0.69
N PRO A 186 -1.05 -26.71 1.51
CA PRO A 186 -0.77 -26.92 2.92
C PRO A 186 -2.04 -27.22 3.74
N THR A 187 -1.90 -27.99 4.82
CA THR A 187 -2.87 -27.99 5.93
C THR A 187 -2.55 -26.85 6.92
N SER A 188 -3.46 -26.57 7.84
CA SER A 188 -3.19 -25.60 8.92
C SER A 188 -2.03 -26.03 9.83
N THR A 189 -1.81 -27.34 10.00
CA THR A 189 -0.68 -27.90 10.76
C THR A 189 0.65 -27.68 10.03
N ASP A 190 0.64 -27.77 8.70
CA ASP A 190 1.81 -27.55 7.85
C ASP A 190 2.28 -26.09 7.86
N TRP A 191 1.46 -25.20 8.40
CA TRP A 191 1.72 -23.78 8.53
C TRP A 191 2.34 -23.40 9.88
N SER A 192 2.69 -24.38 10.71
CA SER A 192 3.28 -24.20 12.04
C SER A 192 4.70 -24.79 12.08
N PRO A 193 5.76 -23.97 12.20
CA PRO A 193 7.13 -24.47 12.35
C PRO A 193 7.27 -25.45 13.52
N ALA A 194 6.60 -25.19 14.65
CA ALA A 194 6.62 -26.07 15.81
C ALA A 194 5.96 -27.44 15.54
N ALA A 195 4.85 -27.47 14.78
CA ALA A 195 4.21 -28.73 14.41
C ALA A 195 5.03 -29.52 13.39
N LEU A 196 5.70 -28.82 12.45
CA LEU A 196 6.61 -29.42 11.49
C LEU A 196 7.82 -30.05 12.18
N ARG A 197 8.47 -29.36 13.13
CA ARG A 197 9.59 -29.93 13.91
C ARG A 197 9.17 -31.16 14.71
N ARG A 198 8.00 -31.13 15.37
CA ARG A 198 7.46 -32.32 16.06
C ARG A 198 7.19 -33.51 15.13
N ALA A 199 7.03 -33.26 13.84
CA ALA A 199 6.82 -34.28 12.82
C ALA A 199 8.11 -34.64 12.06
N GLY A 200 9.30 -34.25 12.54
CA GLY A 200 10.58 -34.54 11.88
C GLY A 200 10.74 -33.85 10.52
N ARG A 201 10.14 -32.66 10.35
CA ARG A 201 10.17 -31.88 9.11
C ARG A 201 10.92 -30.56 9.31
N GLU A 202 12.18 -30.65 9.72
CA GLU A 202 13.04 -29.51 10.05
C GLU A 202 13.24 -28.59 8.84
N ALA A 203 13.53 -29.14 7.67
CA ALA A 203 13.73 -28.36 6.44
C ALA A 203 12.49 -27.53 6.07
N ASP A 204 11.30 -28.08 6.28
CA ASP A 204 10.05 -27.36 6.02
C ASP A 204 9.78 -26.30 7.10
N ALA A 205 10.05 -26.61 8.36
CA ALA A 205 9.91 -25.66 9.46
C ALA A 205 10.82 -24.43 9.26
N ASP A 206 12.06 -24.67 8.85
CA ASP A 206 13.04 -23.63 8.60
C ASP A 206 12.69 -22.82 7.34
N ALA A 207 12.14 -23.45 6.30
CA ALA A 207 11.63 -22.74 5.14
C ALA A 207 10.46 -21.80 5.50
N VAL A 208 9.46 -22.31 6.23
CA VAL A 208 8.30 -21.50 6.70
C VAL A 208 8.77 -20.32 7.54
N GLN A 209 9.73 -20.54 8.45
CA GLN A 209 10.26 -19.50 9.33
C GLN A 209 11.08 -18.46 8.57
N ARG A 210 11.99 -18.90 7.68
CA ARG A 210 12.82 -18.04 6.84
C ARG A 210 12.01 -17.18 5.89
N GLU A 211 10.92 -17.73 5.35
CA GLU A 211 10.03 -17.03 4.42
C GLU A 211 9.00 -16.15 5.13
N GLY A 212 8.96 -16.15 6.47
CA GLY A 212 8.11 -15.24 7.25
C GLY A 212 6.61 -15.44 6.99
N TRP A 213 6.16 -16.69 6.82
CA TRP A 213 4.75 -16.96 6.51
C TRP A 213 3.83 -16.50 7.65
N PRO A 214 2.66 -15.92 7.35
CA PRO A 214 1.77 -15.39 8.38
C PRO A 214 1.22 -16.52 9.27
N PRO A 215 0.96 -16.29 10.56
CA PRO A 215 0.39 -17.32 11.43
C PRO A 215 -0.96 -17.84 10.91
N ALA A 216 -1.27 -19.12 11.16
CA ALA A 216 -2.52 -19.75 10.69
C ALA A 216 -3.80 -19.01 11.15
N SER A 217 -3.79 -18.43 12.35
CA SER A 217 -4.89 -17.59 12.85
C SER A 217 -5.08 -16.31 12.03
N SER A 218 -3.99 -15.73 11.51
CA SER A 218 -4.06 -14.59 10.60
C SER A 218 -4.63 -14.98 9.24
N VAL A 219 -4.31 -16.17 8.74
CA VAL A 219 -4.93 -16.72 7.51
C VAL A 219 -6.45 -16.81 7.70
N GLN A 220 -6.94 -17.45 8.75
CA GLN A 220 -8.38 -17.55 8.99
C GLN A 220 -9.07 -16.18 9.09
N ARG A 221 -8.47 -15.22 9.81
CA ARG A 221 -9.01 -13.85 9.93
C ARG A 221 -9.02 -13.09 8.59
N LEU A 222 -8.00 -13.28 7.75
CA LEU A 222 -7.89 -12.59 6.46
C LEU A 222 -8.87 -13.14 5.43
N PHE A 223 -9.12 -14.44 5.43
CA PHE A 223 -9.87 -15.14 4.38
C PHE A 223 -11.25 -15.62 4.82
N GLY A 224 -11.58 -15.53 6.11
CA GLY A 224 -12.79 -16.10 6.71
C GLY A 224 -12.65 -17.58 7.04
N SER A 225 -11.91 -18.35 6.24
CA SER A 225 -11.57 -19.74 6.53
C SER A 225 -10.24 -20.17 5.88
N TRP A 226 -9.67 -21.28 6.35
CA TRP A 226 -8.50 -21.90 5.71
C TRP A 226 -8.82 -22.36 4.29
N ASN A 227 -9.98 -22.98 4.09
CA ASN A 227 -10.40 -23.49 2.80
C ASN A 227 -10.61 -22.36 1.78
N ALA A 228 -11.14 -21.21 2.20
CA ALA A 228 -11.25 -20.04 1.33
C ALA A 228 -9.87 -19.53 0.87
N ALA A 229 -8.84 -19.60 1.72
CA ALA A 229 -7.48 -19.26 1.32
C ALA A 229 -6.92 -20.28 0.31
N VAL A 230 -7.17 -21.58 0.51
CA VAL A 230 -6.74 -22.66 -0.39
C VAL A 230 -7.45 -22.55 -1.76
N GLU A 231 -8.75 -22.27 -1.78
CA GLU A 231 -9.52 -22.02 -3.00
C GLU A 231 -8.97 -20.83 -3.76
N LEU A 232 -8.72 -19.72 -3.06
CA LEU A 232 -8.20 -18.52 -3.70
C LEU A 232 -6.76 -18.71 -4.20
N ALA A 233 -6.02 -19.65 -3.61
CA ALA A 233 -4.70 -20.06 -4.10
C ALA A 233 -4.76 -20.93 -5.37
N GLY A 234 -5.96 -21.28 -5.84
CA GLY A 234 -6.18 -22.07 -7.04
C GLY A 234 -6.24 -23.57 -6.78
N PHE A 235 -6.37 -23.99 -5.52
CA PHE A 235 -6.40 -25.41 -5.16
C PHE A 235 -7.78 -25.83 -4.66
N ARG A 236 -8.12 -27.11 -4.86
CA ARG A 236 -9.32 -27.69 -4.26
C ARG A 236 -9.07 -27.96 -2.76
N PRO A 237 -9.92 -27.46 -1.84
CA PRO A 237 -9.78 -27.75 -0.42
C PRO A 237 -9.92 -29.23 -0.10
N ARG A 238 -9.25 -29.65 0.97
CA ARG A 238 -9.46 -30.98 1.54
C ARG A 238 -10.81 -31.02 2.27
N GLY A 239 -11.49 -32.16 2.17
CA GLY A 239 -12.64 -32.46 3.01
C GLY A 239 -12.26 -32.50 4.50
N PRO A 240 -13.22 -32.29 5.42
CA PRO A 240 -12.96 -32.34 6.86
C PRO A 240 -12.27 -33.65 7.25
N GLY A 241 -11.22 -33.56 8.09
CA GLY A 241 -10.52 -34.74 8.63
C GLY A 241 -9.63 -35.51 7.66
N ARG A 242 -9.51 -35.11 6.38
CA ARG A 242 -8.60 -35.77 5.43
C ARG A 242 -7.15 -35.30 5.63
N PRO A 243 -6.20 -36.20 5.95
CA PRO A 243 -4.80 -35.84 6.06
C PRO A 243 -4.19 -35.50 4.69
N ALA A 244 -3.05 -34.79 4.69
CA ALA A 244 -2.26 -34.62 3.47
C ALA A 244 -1.64 -35.96 3.02
N THR A 245 -1.49 -36.16 1.71
CA THR A 245 -1.04 -37.45 1.16
C THR A 245 0.47 -37.50 0.88
N TYR A 246 1.15 -36.35 0.86
CA TYR A 246 2.59 -36.32 0.65
C TYR A 246 3.34 -36.99 1.82
N ARG A 247 4.46 -37.65 1.50
CA ARG A 247 5.22 -38.51 2.42
C ARG A 247 5.70 -37.71 3.63
N ARG A 248 5.08 -37.92 4.79
CA ARG A 248 5.65 -37.46 6.05
C ARG A 248 6.86 -38.36 6.36
N PRO A 249 8.08 -37.83 6.55
CA PRO A 249 9.18 -38.65 7.03
C PRO A 249 8.74 -39.37 8.31
N ARG A 250 9.10 -40.65 8.41
CA ARG A 250 8.79 -41.48 9.58
C ARG A 250 9.62 -41.05 10.77
#